data_AF-A0A660PAQ9-F1
#
_entry.id   AF-A0A660PAQ9-F1
#
_cell.length_a   1.000
_cell.length_b   1.000
_cell.length_c   1.000
_cell.angle_alpha   90.00
_cell.angle_beta   90.00
_cell.angle_gamma   90.00
#
_symmetry.space_group_name_H-M   'P 1'
#
loop_
_entity.id
_entity.type
_entity.pdbx_description
1 polymer ?
#
loop_
_entity_poly.entity_id
_entity_poly.type
_entity_poly.pdbx_seq_one_letter_code
_entity_poly.pdbx_strand_id
1 'polypeptide(L)'
;MDWILFFGYFALFIFLIFRCKFFKNLPFSPFVLSSVFLLKLLAGLALLWIYSHYYSDRLSSDVLKYFDDGKAIFKAFQTGHYLDFLKMVTGIHSSDPELMRYYQNTEFWFKKFNYHLLNDNRTIIRFNAFALIFSHGSIVIHTLFMAFLSFIGGVAIFKVFYQFFKKKKYELLIAIFLIPSVIFWTSGVLKEGILMFALGIFVFSIIRLSENYINSKIILLLAIGLFLLSITKFYVLIALVPGIITFLWIKKFPQFSIIKFVAVHLFFIAVIAVNPIPKYNFAEITAQKQHDFINMVEAMGNVNSYYQ
;
A
#
# COMPACT_ATOMS: atom_id res chain seq x y z
N MET A 1 -12.74 -8.86 -24.92
CA MET A 1 -12.37 -9.86 -23.89
C MET A 1 -12.18 -9.20 -22.53
N ASP A 2 -11.44 -8.09 -22.46
CA ASP A 2 -11.12 -7.37 -21.22
C ASP A 2 -12.35 -6.91 -20.41
N TRP A 3 -13.40 -6.41 -21.06
CA TRP A 3 -14.64 -6.02 -20.37
C TRP A 3 -15.37 -7.20 -19.72
N ILE A 4 -15.33 -8.38 -20.36
CA ILE A 4 -15.93 -9.60 -19.81
C ILE A 4 -15.19 -10.01 -18.53
N LEU A 5 -13.84 -9.98 -18.56
CA LEU A 5 -13.02 -10.24 -17.38
C LEU A 5 -13.27 -9.19 -16.28
N PHE A 6 -13.33 -7.91 -16.63
CA PHE A 6 -13.62 -6.84 -15.69
C PHE A 6 -14.95 -7.04 -14.98
N PHE A 7 -16.05 -7.24 -15.73
CA PHE A 7 -17.37 -7.46 -15.14
C PHE A 7 -17.43 -8.79 -14.37
N GLY A 8 -16.72 -9.83 -14.82
CA GLY A 8 -16.57 -11.09 -14.10
C GLY A 8 -15.91 -10.93 -12.74
N TYR A 9 -14.77 -10.25 -12.67
CA TYR A 9 -14.09 -9.95 -11.40
C TYR A 9 -14.90 -9.00 -10.51
N PHE A 10 -15.56 -8.01 -11.10
CA PHE A 10 -16.43 -7.09 -10.36
C PHE A 10 -17.59 -7.86 -9.72
N ALA A 11 -18.27 -8.72 -10.48
CA ALA A 11 -19.33 -9.59 -9.96
C ALA A 11 -18.82 -10.54 -8.87
N LEU A 12 -17.63 -11.13 -9.05
CA LEU A 12 -16.97 -11.94 -8.03
C LEU A 12 -16.75 -11.15 -6.73
N PHE A 13 -16.21 -9.94 -6.82
CA PHE A 13 -15.95 -9.11 -5.64
C PHE A 13 -17.23 -8.68 -4.93
N ILE A 14 -18.29 -8.31 -5.66
CA ILE A 14 -19.62 -8.06 -5.09
C ILE A 14 -20.14 -9.33 -4.41
N PHE A 15 -20.05 -10.49 -5.06
CA PHE A 15 -20.44 -11.77 -4.45
C PHE A 15 -19.67 -12.05 -3.15
N LEU A 16 -18.35 -11.80 -3.11
CA LEU A 16 -17.55 -11.94 -1.90
C LEU A 16 -18.02 -11.00 -0.78
N ILE A 17 -18.38 -9.74 -1.10
CA ILE A 17 -18.95 -8.79 -0.12
C ILE A 17 -20.22 -9.35 0.53
N PHE A 18 -21.10 -9.97 -0.25
CA PHE A 18 -22.34 -10.54 0.27
C PHE A 18 -22.15 -11.85 1.06
N ARG A 19 -21.17 -12.67 0.68
CA ARG A 19 -21.08 -14.06 1.17
C ARG A 19 -20.00 -14.27 2.22
N CYS A 20 -18.87 -13.57 2.14
CA CYS A 20 -17.75 -13.81 3.06
C CYS A 20 -18.08 -13.36 4.49
N LYS A 21 -17.76 -14.22 5.47
CA LYS A 21 -17.93 -13.91 6.91
C LYS A 21 -17.17 -12.65 7.34
N PHE A 22 -16.09 -12.31 6.63
CA PHE A 22 -15.32 -11.08 6.88
C PHE A 22 -16.13 -9.80 6.69
N PHE A 23 -17.14 -9.76 5.81
CA PHE A 23 -18.00 -8.57 5.64
C PHE A 23 -19.28 -8.63 6.48
N LYS A 24 -19.46 -9.69 7.27
CA LYS A 24 -20.57 -9.84 8.22
C LYS A 24 -20.23 -9.21 9.57
N ASN A 25 -21.25 -9.04 10.40
CA ASN A 25 -21.19 -8.43 11.74
C ASN A 25 -20.73 -6.97 11.74
N LEU A 26 -21.04 -6.25 10.66
CA LEU A 26 -20.89 -4.80 10.54
C LEU A 26 -22.26 -4.15 10.73
N PRO A 27 -22.32 -2.89 11.18
CA PRO A 27 -23.59 -2.16 11.36
C PRO A 27 -24.19 -1.65 10.04
N PHE A 28 -23.75 -2.21 8.91
CA PHE A 28 -24.09 -1.83 7.55
C PHE A 28 -24.50 -3.06 6.76
N SER A 29 -25.46 -2.88 5.85
CA SER A 29 -25.85 -3.94 4.92
C SER A 29 -24.74 -4.18 3.89
N PRO A 30 -24.70 -5.38 3.26
CA PRO A 30 -23.80 -5.63 2.14
C PRO A 30 -23.96 -4.63 0.99
N PHE A 31 -25.17 -4.08 0.80
CA PHE A 31 -25.41 -3.03 -0.20
C PHE A 31 -24.61 -1.76 0.08
N VAL A 32 -24.60 -1.28 1.33
CA VAL A 32 -23.78 -0.10 1.71
C VAL A 32 -22.30 -0.37 1.48
N LEU A 33 -21.83 -1.57 1.83
CA LEU A 33 -20.44 -1.98 1.61
C LEU A 33 -20.09 -2.05 0.11
N SER A 34 -20.98 -2.59 -0.70
CA SER A 34 -20.85 -2.61 -2.17
C SER A 34 -20.87 -1.21 -2.77
N SER A 35 -21.70 -0.29 -2.26
CA SER A 35 -21.70 1.11 -2.70
C SER A 35 -20.38 1.81 -2.37
N VAL A 36 -19.82 1.60 -1.17
CA VAL A 36 -18.50 2.13 -0.80
C VAL A 36 -17.39 1.56 -1.69
N PHE A 37 -17.42 0.26 -1.95
CA PHE A 37 -16.48 -0.36 -2.89
C PHE A 37 -16.62 0.20 -4.31
N LEU A 38 -17.85 0.39 -4.80
CA LEU A 38 -18.11 0.99 -6.11
C LEU A 38 -17.59 2.43 -6.18
N LEU A 39 -17.81 3.24 -5.15
CA LEU A 39 -17.28 4.60 -5.08
C LEU A 39 -15.75 4.61 -5.14
N LYS A 40 -15.07 3.70 -4.42
CA LYS A 40 -13.62 3.53 -4.54
C LYS A 40 -13.21 3.13 -5.96
N LEU A 41 -13.90 2.16 -6.57
CA LEU A 41 -13.61 1.76 -7.94
C LEU A 41 -13.73 2.94 -8.92
N LEU A 42 -14.81 3.71 -8.83
CA LEU A 42 -15.01 4.90 -9.66
C LEU A 42 -13.92 5.96 -9.42
N ALA A 43 -13.50 6.18 -8.17
CA ALA A 43 -12.38 7.08 -7.86
C ALA A 43 -11.05 6.58 -8.45
N GLY A 44 -10.78 5.27 -8.39
CA GLY A 44 -9.60 4.67 -9.01
C GLY A 44 -9.60 4.78 -10.53
N LEU A 45 -10.76 4.60 -11.18
CA LEU A 45 -10.92 4.79 -12.61
C LEU A 45 -10.78 6.26 -13.02
N ALA A 46 -11.32 7.18 -12.22
CA ALA A 46 -11.13 8.61 -12.42
C ALA A 46 -9.64 9.00 -12.32
N LEU A 47 -8.93 8.44 -11.33
CA LEU A 47 -7.48 8.63 -11.20
C LEU A 47 -6.75 8.13 -12.45
N LEU A 48 -7.04 6.91 -12.88
CA LEU A 48 -6.44 6.33 -14.09
C LEU A 48 -6.73 7.21 -15.33
N TRP A 49 -7.96 7.72 -15.45
CA TRP A 49 -8.34 8.62 -16.54
C TRP A 49 -7.51 9.90 -16.52
N ILE A 50 -7.37 10.57 -15.37
CA ILE A 50 -6.53 11.76 -15.20
C ILE A 50 -5.09 11.46 -15.62
N TYR A 51 -4.50 10.38 -15.09
CA TYR A 51 -3.12 9.98 -15.38
C TYR A 51 -2.89 9.52 -16.83
N SER A 52 -3.94 9.22 -17.59
CA SER A 52 -3.85 8.79 -18.98
C SER A 52 -4.16 9.90 -20.00
N HIS A 53 -4.92 10.93 -19.61
CA HIS A 53 -5.38 11.99 -20.53
C HIS A 53 -4.84 13.37 -20.20
N TYR A 54 -4.59 13.67 -18.91
CA TYR A 54 -4.10 14.99 -18.50
C TYR A 54 -2.57 15.08 -18.52
N TYR A 55 -1.90 13.99 -18.17
CA TYR A 55 -0.44 13.90 -18.23
C TYR A 55 -0.03 13.39 -19.61
N SER A 56 0.71 14.22 -20.36
CA SER A 56 1.17 13.91 -21.73
C SER A 56 2.27 12.85 -21.76
N ASP A 57 3.08 12.77 -20.70
CA ASP A 57 4.19 11.82 -20.58
C ASP A 57 3.85 10.67 -19.62
N ARG A 58 3.90 9.44 -20.14
CA ARG A 58 3.68 8.21 -19.34
C ARG A 58 4.73 8.02 -18.25
N LEU A 59 5.95 8.52 -18.41
CA LEU A 59 7.02 8.40 -17.41
C LEU A 59 6.79 9.31 -16.19
N SER A 60 6.06 10.41 -16.38
CA SER A 60 5.61 11.28 -15.29
C SER A 60 4.44 10.69 -14.48
N SER A 61 3.78 9.66 -15.02
CA SER A 61 2.58 9.04 -14.44
C SER A 61 2.94 7.84 -13.56
N ASP A 62 2.85 7.98 -12.24
CA ASP A 62 3.10 6.89 -11.28
C ASP A 62 2.27 5.63 -11.58
N VAL A 63 1.02 5.81 -11.99
CA VAL A 63 0.11 4.69 -12.33
C VAL A 63 0.61 3.93 -13.56
N LEU A 64 1.01 4.64 -14.62
CA LEU A 64 1.38 4.03 -15.90
C LEU A 64 2.81 3.49 -15.87
N LYS A 65 3.77 4.24 -15.31
CA LYS A 65 5.18 3.87 -15.31
C LYS A 65 5.46 2.58 -14.54
N TYR A 66 4.85 2.39 -13.36
CA TYR A 66 5.01 1.16 -12.59
C TYR A 66 4.25 -0.02 -13.20
N PHE A 67 3.21 0.26 -13.99
CA PHE A 67 2.51 -0.77 -14.75
C PHE A 67 3.35 -1.25 -15.94
N ASP A 68 4.00 -0.33 -16.65
CA ASP A 68 4.87 -0.62 -17.78
C ASP A 68 6.13 -1.40 -17.34
N ASP A 69 6.77 -1.03 -16.22
CA ASP A 69 7.81 -1.84 -15.59
C ASP A 69 7.31 -3.24 -15.20
N GLY A 70 6.06 -3.34 -14.70
CA GLY A 70 5.42 -4.62 -14.38
C GLY A 70 5.30 -5.53 -15.61
N LYS A 71 5.00 -4.97 -16.80
CA LYS A 71 4.97 -5.74 -18.06
C LYS A 71 6.35 -6.25 -18.44
N ALA A 72 7.40 -5.46 -18.24
CA ALA A 72 8.76 -5.88 -18.53
C ALA A 72 9.16 -7.11 -17.69
N ILE A 73 8.81 -7.13 -16.41
CA ILE A 73 8.97 -8.31 -15.53
C ILE A 73 8.09 -9.48 -16.00
N PHE A 74 6.85 -9.21 -16.41
CA PHE A 74 5.90 -10.22 -16.87
C PHE A 74 6.33 -10.93 -18.17
N LYS A 75 7.22 -10.33 -18.98
CA LYS A 75 7.81 -11.00 -20.16
C LYS A 75 8.43 -12.35 -19.80
N ALA A 76 9.06 -12.49 -18.63
CA ALA A 76 9.60 -13.76 -18.16
C ALA A 76 8.52 -14.85 -18.14
N PHE A 77 7.34 -14.55 -17.61
CA PHE A 77 6.19 -15.47 -17.58
C PHE A 77 5.71 -15.82 -18.99
N GLN A 78 5.57 -14.81 -19.86
CA GLN A 78 5.11 -15.01 -21.24
C GLN A 78 6.07 -15.88 -22.08
N THR A 79 7.37 -15.78 -21.83
CA THR A 79 8.41 -16.57 -22.51
C THR A 79 8.68 -17.95 -21.88
N GLY A 80 7.90 -18.34 -20.86
CA GLY A 80 8.04 -19.64 -20.19
C GLY A 80 9.12 -19.71 -19.09
N HIS A 81 9.79 -18.60 -18.78
CA HIS A 81 10.77 -18.51 -17.69
C HIS A 81 10.08 -18.28 -16.33
N TYR A 82 9.25 -19.23 -15.92
CA TYR A 82 8.40 -19.10 -14.72
C TYR A 82 9.20 -18.94 -13.42
N LEU A 83 10.34 -19.61 -13.29
CA LEU A 83 11.20 -19.48 -12.10
C LEU A 83 11.78 -18.07 -11.98
N ASP A 84 12.24 -17.48 -13.08
CA ASP A 84 12.73 -16.10 -13.10
C ASP A 84 11.62 -15.12 -12.69
N PHE A 85 10.42 -15.31 -13.24
CA PHE A 85 9.25 -14.52 -12.87
C PHE A 85 8.95 -14.62 -11.36
N LEU A 86 8.95 -15.85 -10.79
CA LEU A 86 8.73 -16.05 -9.36
C LEU A 86 9.83 -15.41 -8.51
N LYS A 87 11.11 -15.50 -8.90
CA LYS A 87 12.21 -14.83 -8.20
C LYS A 87 11.99 -13.31 -8.17
N MET A 88 11.65 -12.71 -9.31
CA MET A 88 11.41 -11.26 -9.41
C MET A 88 10.20 -10.80 -8.59
N VAL A 89 9.09 -11.54 -8.65
CA VAL A 89 7.80 -11.20 -8.00
C VAL A 89 7.84 -11.42 -6.49
N THR A 90 8.40 -12.54 -6.03
CA THR A 90 8.50 -12.86 -4.59
C THR A 90 9.63 -12.13 -3.90
N GLY A 91 10.68 -11.77 -4.65
CA GLY A 91 11.91 -11.19 -4.11
C GLY A 91 12.96 -12.22 -3.68
N ILE A 92 12.60 -13.50 -3.61
CA ILE A 92 13.52 -14.59 -3.26
C ILE A 92 14.48 -14.81 -4.43
N HIS A 93 15.80 -14.69 -4.21
CA HIS A 93 16.81 -14.71 -5.27
C HIS A 93 16.60 -13.64 -6.37
N SER A 94 15.94 -12.52 -6.03
CA SER A 94 15.70 -11.43 -7.00
C SER A 94 16.94 -10.64 -7.41
N SER A 95 18.11 -10.95 -6.84
CA SER A 95 19.40 -10.34 -7.17
C SER A 95 20.26 -11.19 -8.10
N ASP A 96 19.76 -12.34 -8.57
CA ASP A 96 20.52 -13.21 -9.47
C ASP A 96 20.92 -12.45 -10.76
N PRO A 97 22.18 -12.52 -11.21
CA PRO A 97 22.68 -11.73 -12.35
C PRO A 97 21.89 -11.94 -13.64
N GLU A 98 21.40 -13.17 -13.87
CA GLU A 98 20.62 -13.55 -15.05
C GLU A 98 19.30 -12.75 -15.17
N LEU A 99 18.75 -12.25 -14.07
CA LEU A 99 17.51 -11.46 -14.06
C LEU A 99 17.71 -10.06 -14.66
N MET A 100 18.96 -9.61 -14.82
CA MET A 100 19.27 -8.31 -15.43
C MET A 100 18.70 -8.17 -16.84
N ARG A 101 18.55 -9.28 -17.59
CA ARG A 101 17.92 -9.29 -18.91
C ARG A 101 16.49 -8.74 -18.92
N TYR A 102 15.79 -8.84 -17.79
CA TYR A 102 14.46 -8.26 -17.58
C TYR A 102 14.56 -6.86 -16.99
N TYR A 103 15.39 -6.65 -15.97
CA TYR A 103 15.51 -5.37 -15.28
C TYR A 103 16.08 -4.24 -16.14
N GLN A 104 16.89 -4.54 -17.16
CA GLN A 104 17.35 -3.54 -18.12
C GLN A 104 16.21 -2.88 -18.93
N ASN A 105 15.04 -3.53 -18.98
CA ASN A 105 13.84 -3.00 -19.62
C ASN A 105 12.89 -2.32 -18.62
N THR A 106 13.38 -1.97 -17.43
CA THR A 106 12.60 -1.27 -16.39
C THR A 106 13.27 0.05 -16.06
N GLU A 107 12.48 1.10 -15.91
CA GLU A 107 12.98 2.46 -15.64
C GLU A 107 13.04 2.74 -14.12
N PHE A 108 12.14 2.17 -13.33
CA PHE A 108 11.95 2.52 -11.91
C PHE A 108 12.23 1.36 -10.94
N TRP A 109 12.69 0.20 -11.44
CA TRP A 109 13.11 -0.94 -10.62
C TRP A 109 14.35 -0.64 -9.76
N PHE A 110 15.25 0.19 -10.28
CA PHE A 110 16.39 0.73 -9.55
C PHE A 110 16.16 2.22 -9.25
N LYS A 111 16.60 2.68 -8.07
CA LYS A 111 16.50 4.10 -7.70
C LYS A 111 17.70 4.84 -8.28
N LYS A 112 17.44 5.98 -8.93
CA LYS A 112 18.50 6.92 -9.34
C LYS A 112 19.27 7.45 -8.12
N PHE A 113 18.55 7.79 -7.05
CA PHE A 113 19.12 8.18 -5.75
C PHE A 113 18.83 7.10 -4.71
N ASN A 114 19.87 6.41 -4.24
CA ASN A 114 19.74 5.29 -3.31
C ASN A 114 20.46 5.57 -1.99
N TYR A 115 19.69 6.00 -0.98
CA TYR A 115 20.19 6.25 0.39
C TYR A 115 20.26 4.97 1.25
N HIS A 116 20.57 3.82 0.64
CA HIS A 116 20.53 2.49 1.27
C HIS A 116 19.18 2.12 1.90
N LEU A 117 18.10 2.76 1.46
CA LEU A 117 16.73 2.47 1.87
C LEU A 117 16.09 1.48 0.90
N LEU A 118 15.14 0.68 1.39
CA LEU A 118 14.37 -0.23 0.56
C LEU A 118 13.73 0.50 -0.63
N ASN A 119 13.76 -0.14 -1.81
CA ASN A 119 13.08 0.39 -2.99
C ASN A 119 11.61 -0.02 -3.01
N ASP A 120 10.77 0.88 -2.52
CA ASP A 120 9.32 0.75 -2.47
C ASP A 120 8.64 0.77 -3.85
N ASN A 121 9.31 1.25 -4.92
CA ASN A 121 8.81 1.13 -6.31
C ASN A 121 8.61 -0.34 -6.69
N ARG A 122 9.52 -1.22 -6.26
CA ARG A 122 9.47 -2.64 -6.61
C ARG A 122 8.18 -3.30 -6.12
N THR A 123 7.59 -2.83 -5.02
CA THR A 123 6.36 -3.42 -4.47
C THR A 123 5.18 -3.26 -5.41
N ILE A 124 4.97 -2.05 -5.96
CA ILE A 124 3.87 -1.81 -6.91
C ILE A 124 4.16 -2.42 -8.29
N ILE A 125 5.43 -2.46 -8.72
CA ILE A 125 5.85 -3.15 -9.95
C ILE A 125 5.57 -4.67 -9.84
N ARG A 126 5.95 -5.29 -8.72
CA ARG A 126 5.67 -6.72 -8.45
C ARG A 126 4.18 -7.01 -8.40
N PHE A 127 3.40 -6.12 -7.77
CA PHE A 127 1.94 -6.23 -7.78
C PHE A 127 1.40 -6.24 -9.21
N ASN A 128 1.84 -5.31 -10.06
CA ASN A 128 1.42 -5.26 -11.46
C ASN A 128 1.85 -6.51 -12.23
N ALA A 129 3.11 -6.93 -12.09
CA ALA A 129 3.62 -8.15 -12.72
C ALA A 129 2.78 -9.39 -12.35
N PHE A 130 2.38 -9.52 -11.09
CA PHE A 130 1.51 -10.60 -10.62
C PHE A 130 0.07 -10.48 -11.14
N ALA A 131 -0.51 -9.28 -11.10
CA ALA A 131 -1.87 -9.02 -11.57
C ALA A 131 -2.03 -9.25 -13.09
N LEU A 132 -0.95 -9.11 -13.87
CA LEU A 132 -0.92 -9.38 -15.31
C LEU A 132 -1.27 -10.83 -15.67
N ILE A 133 -1.04 -11.80 -14.78
CA ILE A 133 -1.45 -13.21 -14.96
C ILE A 133 -2.97 -13.31 -15.17
N PHE A 134 -3.73 -12.43 -14.52
CA PHE A 134 -5.19 -12.48 -14.46
C PHE A 134 -5.87 -11.41 -15.33
N SER A 135 -5.15 -10.33 -15.66
CA SER A 135 -5.72 -9.15 -16.30
C SER A 135 -5.58 -9.09 -17.81
N HIS A 136 -4.84 -10.01 -18.43
CA HIS A 136 -4.53 -9.98 -19.87
C HIS A 136 -3.91 -8.64 -20.35
N GLY A 137 -3.23 -7.89 -19.46
CA GLY A 137 -2.66 -6.58 -19.81
C GLY A 137 -3.58 -5.38 -19.57
N SER A 138 -4.76 -5.57 -18.98
CA SER A 138 -5.69 -4.47 -18.72
C SER A 138 -5.43 -3.79 -17.37
N ILE A 139 -4.96 -2.53 -17.41
CA ILE A 139 -4.75 -1.71 -16.20
C ILE A 139 -6.06 -1.34 -15.48
N VAL A 140 -7.19 -1.35 -16.19
CA VAL A 140 -8.53 -1.16 -15.60
C VAL A 140 -8.85 -2.30 -14.63
N ILE A 141 -8.48 -3.54 -14.96
CA ILE A 141 -8.62 -4.70 -14.06
C ILE A 141 -7.68 -4.59 -12.86
N HIS A 142 -6.46 -4.06 -13.03
CA HIS A 142 -5.55 -3.79 -11.91
C HIS A 142 -6.14 -2.76 -10.94
N THR A 143 -6.78 -1.73 -11.49
CA THR A 143 -7.48 -0.71 -10.71
C THR A 143 -8.62 -1.33 -9.90
N LEU A 144 -9.38 -2.24 -10.51
CA LEU A 144 -10.40 -3.03 -9.82
C LEU A 144 -9.82 -3.86 -8.66
N PHE A 145 -8.72 -4.57 -8.89
CA PHE A 145 -8.03 -5.34 -7.84
C PHE A 145 -7.53 -4.46 -6.71
N MET A 146 -6.91 -3.32 -7.02
CA MET A 146 -6.38 -2.39 -6.03
C MET A 146 -7.49 -1.73 -5.21
N ALA A 147 -8.58 -1.31 -5.85
CA ALA A 147 -9.75 -0.76 -5.18
C ALA A 147 -10.35 -1.79 -4.19
N PHE A 148 -10.38 -3.07 -4.56
CA PHE A 148 -10.91 -4.13 -3.69
C PHE A 148 -9.96 -4.47 -2.53
N LEU A 149 -8.65 -4.58 -2.79
CA LEU A 149 -7.66 -4.82 -1.73
C LEU A 149 -7.67 -3.69 -0.68
N SER A 150 -7.59 -2.44 -1.13
CA SER A 150 -7.66 -1.28 -0.23
C SER A 150 -9.01 -1.19 0.50
N PHE A 151 -10.11 -1.60 -0.14
CA PHE A 151 -11.42 -1.72 0.50
C PHE A 151 -11.41 -2.75 1.65
N ILE A 152 -10.80 -3.92 1.46
CA ILE A 152 -10.63 -4.92 2.53
C ILE A 152 -9.85 -4.31 3.71
N GLY A 153 -8.78 -3.57 3.43
CA GLY A 153 -8.01 -2.83 4.44
C GLY A 153 -8.88 -1.85 5.22
N GLY A 154 -9.64 -1.01 4.53
CA GLY A 154 -10.58 -0.08 5.17
C GLY A 154 -11.64 -0.78 6.01
N VAL A 155 -12.19 -1.90 5.54
CA VAL A 155 -13.17 -2.68 6.34
C VAL A 155 -12.51 -3.26 7.59
N ALA A 156 -11.27 -3.73 7.50
CA ALA A 156 -10.51 -4.23 8.65
C ALA A 156 -10.29 -3.12 9.70
N ILE A 157 -9.91 -1.92 9.26
CA ILE A 157 -9.80 -0.73 10.12
C ILE A 157 -11.15 -0.38 10.75
N PHE A 158 -12.23 -0.36 9.96
CA PHE A 158 -13.57 -0.07 10.45
C PHE A 158 -13.97 -1.05 11.56
N LYS A 159 -13.72 -2.34 11.37
CA LYS A 159 -14.01 -3.37 12.39
C LYS A 159 -13.28 -3.13 13.70
N VAL A 160 -12.02 -2.72 13.63
CA VAL A 160 -11.22 -2.38 14.82
C VAL A 160 -11.80 -1.19 15.55
N PHE A 161 -12.12 -0.11 14.85
CA PHE A 161 -12.51 1.14 15.49
C PHE A 161 -14.00 1.21 15.87
N TYR A 162 -14.86 0.44 15.20
CA TYR A 162 -16.28 0.44 15.47
C TYR A 162 -16.63 0.04 16.91
N GLN A 163 -15.82 -0.80 17.55
CA GLN A 163 -16.02 -1.16 18.96
C GLN A 163 -15.92 0.05 19.90
N PHE A 164 -15.14 1.06 19.55
CA PHE A 164 -14.94 2.30 20.31
C PHE A 164 -15.92 3.40 19.88
N PHE A 165 -16.34 3.41 18.61
CA PHE A 165 -17.17 4.46 18.02
C PHE A 165 -18.57 3.96 17.61
N LYS A 166 -19.20 3.08 18.40
CA LYS A 166 -20.50 2.45 18.05
C LYS A 166 -21.60 3.45 17.65
N LYS A 167 -21.68 4.59 18.34
CA LYS A 167 -22.65 5.67 18.07
C LYS A 167 -22.30 6.56 16.87
N LYS A 168 -21.05 6.51 16.39
CA LYS A 168 -20.51 7.36 15.31
C LYS A 168 -20.12 6.53 14.08
N LYS A 169 -20.96 5.55 13.74
CA LYS A 169 -20.65 4.56 12.69
C LYS A 169 -20.51 5.20 11.30
N TYR A 170 -21.31 6.20 10.98
CA TYR A 170 -21.28 6.85 9.66
C TYR A 170 -20.07 7.78 9.55
N GLU A 171 -19.74 8.51 10.61
CA GLU A 171 -18.55 9.35 10.70
C GLU A 171 -17.28 8.50 10.60
N LEU A 172 -17.26 7.33 11.23
CA LEU A 172 -16.16 6.37 11.09
C LEU A 172 -16.05 5.84 9.65
N LEU A 173 -17.18 5.54 8.99
CA LEU A 173 -17.20 5.12 7.58
C LEU A 173 -16.68 6.24 6.67
N ILE A 174 -17.12 7.48 6.88
CA ILE A 174 -16.66 8.65 6.13
C ILE A 174 -15.15 8.86 6.33
N ALA A 175 -14.67 8.80 7.57
CA ALA A 175 -13.26 9.01 7.89
C ALA A 175 -12.35 7.96 7.21
N ILE A 176 -12.80 6.71 7.12
CA ILE A 176 -12.02 5.62 6.56
C ILE A 176 -12.09 5.56 5.03
N PHE A 177 -13.21 5.96 4.42
CA PHE A 177 -13.45 5.71 3.00
C PHE A 177 -13.70 6.95 2.14
N LEU A 178 -14.28 8.02 2.70
CA LEU A 178 -14.85 9.11 1.92
C LEU A 178 -14.13 10.45 2.10
N ILE A 179 -13.11 10.54 2.97
CA ILE A 179 -12.20 11.69 2.96
C ILE A 179 -11.57 11.77 1.55
N PRO A 180 -11.62 12.91 0.85
CA PRO A 180 -11.16 13.03 -0.53
C PRO A 180 -9.75 12.49 -0.76
N SER A 181 -8.82 12.80 0.13
CA SER A 181 -7.44 12.27 0.06
C SER A 181 -7.41 10.74 0.17
N VAL A 182 -8.18 10.15 1.09
CA VAL A 182 -8.20 8.69 1.27
C VAL A 182 -8.78 7.99 0.05
N ILE A 183 -9.95 8.43 -0.43
CA ILE A 183 -10.60 7.78 -1.57
C ILE A 183 -9.78 7.93 -2.85
N PHE A 184 -9.12 9.06 -3.06
CA PHE A 184 -8.34 9.32 -4.25
C PHE A 184 -7.05 8.47 -4.27
N TRP A 185 -6.23 8.56 -3.24
CA TRP A 185 -4.90 7.92 -3.23
C TRP A 185 -4.95 6.41 -3.02
N THR A 186 -5.94 5.91 -2.28
CA THR A 186 -6.00 4.47 -1.97
C THR A 186 -6.77 3.66 -3.01
N SER A 187 -7.34 4.26 -4.06
CA SER A 187 -8.20 3.55 -5.01
C SER A 187 -7.56 3.21 -6.35
N GLY A 188 -6.59 4.01 -6.81
CA GLY A 188 -5.83 3.71 -8.02
C GLY A 188 -4.68 2.74 -7.77
N VAL A 189 -4.03 2.31 -8.85
CA VAL A 189 -2.88 1.36 -8.85
C VAL A 189 -1.61 2.05 -8.33
N LEU A 190 -1.62 2.39 -7.05
CA LEU A 190 -0.57 3.08 -6.33
C LEU A 190 -0.15 2.29 -5.09
N LYS A 191 0.99 2.65 -4.51
CA LYS A 191 1.53 2.01 -3.29
C LYS A 191 0.58 2.20 -2.11
N GLU A 192 -0.16 3.31 -2.10
CA GLU A 192 -1.10 3.71 -1.06
C GLU A 192 -2.29 2.74 -0.93
N GLY A 193 -2.72 2.12 -2.03
CA GLY A 193 -3.74 1.08 -1.99
C GLY A 193 -3.26 -0.19 -1.28
N ILE A 194 -2.04 -0.64 -1.58
CA ILE A 194 -1.36 -1.77 -0.91
C ILE A 194 -1.12 -1.43 0.56
N LEU A 195 -0.68 -0.20 0.84
CA LEU A 195 -0.45 0.29 2.19
C LEU A 195 -1.74 0.26 3.03
N MET A 196 -2.86 0.73 2.49
CA MET A 196 -4.15 0.71 3.18
C MET A 196 -4.61 -0.71 3.49
N PHE A 197 -4.44 -1.64 2.55
CA PHE A 197 -4.68 -3.07 2.77
C PHE A 197 -3.82 -3.63 3.90
N ALA A 198 -2.50 -3.47 3.79
CA ALA A 198 -1.52 -3.98 4.74
C ALA A 198 -1.72 -3.42 6.15
N LEU A 199 -1.95 -2.10 6.26
CA LEU A 199 -2.25 -1.42 7.51
C LEU A 199 -3.50 -1.99 8.17
N GLY A 200 -4.59 -2.14 7.39
CA GLY A 200 -5.85 -2.62 7.93
C GLY A 200 -5.79 -4.02 8.46
N ILE A 201 -5.21 -4.97 7.71
CA ILE A 201 -5.08 -6.36 8.18
C ILE A 201 -4.09 -6.47 9.34
N PHE A 202 -3.03 -5.65 9.36
CA PHE A 202 -2.04 -5.65 10.44
C PHE A 202 -2.66 -5.18 11.76
N VAL A 203 -3.31 -4.01 11.76
CA VAL A 203 -3.97 -3.46 12.95
C VAL A 203 -5.10 -4.40 13.39
N PHE A 204 -5.91 -4.91 12.46
CA PHE A 204 -6.95 -5.89 12.77
C PHE A 204 -6.39 -7.12 13.47
N SER A 205 -5.31 -7.71 12.96
CA SER A 205 -4.69 -8.87 13.57
C SER A 205 -4.12 -8.58 14.96
N ILE A 206 -3.42 -7.47 15.16
CA ILE A 206 -2.90 -7.06 16.47
C ILE A 206 -4.03 -6.95 17.50
N ILE A 207 -5.14 -6.31 17.13
CA ILE A 207 -6.29 -6.13 18.03
C ILE A 207 -6.94 -7.48 18.36
N ARG A 208 -7.16 -8.36 17.36
CA ARG A 208 -7.72 -9.70 17.59
C ARG A 208 -6.82 -10.56 18.50
N LEU A 209 -5.51 -10.52 18.31
CA LEU A 209 -4.57 -11.21 19.19
C LEU A 209 -4.62 -10.67 20.61
N SER A 210 -4.73 -9.34 20.78
CA SER A 210 -4.89 -8.73 22.10
C SER A 210 -6.21 -9.11 22.80
N GLU A 211 -7.19 -9.62 22.06
CA GLU A 211 -8.48 -10.15 22.58
C GLU A 211 -8.41 -11.67 22.83
N ASN A 212 -7.20 -12.25 22.85
CA ASN A 212 -6.95 -13.69 22.96
C ASN A 212 -7.57 -14.52 21.82
N TYR A 213 -7.88 -13.90 20.67
CA TYR A 213 -8.39 -14.60 19.49
C TYR A 213 -7.25 -15.06 18.60
N ILE A 214 -6.58 -16.14 19.01
CA ILE A 214 -5.43 -16.70 18.31
C ILE A 214 -5.90 -17.82 17.39
N ASN A 215 -5.72 -17.64 16.08
CA ASN A 215 -5.88 -18.71 15.10
C ASN A 215 -4.91 -18.51 13.92
N SER A 216 -4.71 -19.58 13.13
CA SER A 216 -3.78 -19.57 12.00
C SER A 216 -4.08 -18.48 10.97
N LYS A 217 -5.35 -18.14 10.75
CA LYS A 217 -5.75 -17.06 9.82
C LYS A 217 -5.31 -15.68 10.31
N ILE A 218 -5.46 -15.39 11.60
CA ILE A 218 -5.03 -14.12 12.19
C ILE A 218 -3.50 -14.00 12.18
N ILE A 219 -2.78 -15.09 12.48
CA ILE A 219 -1.31 -15.13 12.39
C ILE A 219 -0.86 -14.90 10.95
N LEU A 220 -1.50 -15.54 9.97
CA LEU A 220 -1.21 -15.34 8.55
C LEU A 220 -1.47 -13.89 8.12
N LEU A 221 -2.61 -13.31 8.50
CA LEU A 221 -2.93 -11.90 8.21
C LEU A 221 -1.93 -10.94 8.87
N LEU A 222 -1.48 -11.25 10.09
CA LEU A 222 -0.44 -10.47 10.76
C LEU A 222 0.88 -10.52 9.98
N ALA A 223 1.32 -11.72 9.59
CA ALA A 223 2.55 -11.91 8.84
C ALA A 223 2.50 -11.21 7.47
N ILE A 224 1.38 -11.33 6.74
CA ILE A 224 1.16 -10.64 5.46
C ILE A 224 1.19 -9.12 5.67
N GLY A 225 0.45 -8.61 6.67
CA GLY A 225 0.43 -7.17 6.98
C GLY A 225 1.82 -6.63 7.33
N LEU A 226 2.55 -7.33 8.19
CA LEU A 226 3.92 -6.97 8.59
C LEU A 226 4.88 -6.97 7.39
N PHE A 227 4.83 -8.03 6.57
CA PHE A 227 5.65 -8.16 5.37
C PHE A 227 5.37 -7.02 4.37
N LEU A 228 4.10 -6.80 4.03
CA LEU A 228 3.69 -5.77 3.08
C LEU A 228 4.02 -4.36 3.59
N LEU A 229 3.80 -4.05 4.87
CA LEU A 229 4.20 -2.77 5.46
C LEU A 229 5.71 -2.56 5.35
N SER A 230 6.50 -3.60 5.62
CA SER A 230 7.97 -3.53 5.57
C SER A 230 8.50 -3.24 4.16
N ILE A 231 7.95 -3.89 3.14
CA ILE A 231 8.41 -3.69 1.74
C ILE A 231 7.79 -2.47 1.06
N THR A 232 6.62 -2.01 1.53
CA THR A 232 5.94 -0.84 0.93
C THR A 232 6.46 0.44 1.57
N LYS A 233 6.28 0.61 2.88
CA LYS A 233 6.62 1.83 3.62
C LYS A 233 6.96 1.47 5.07
N PHE A 234 8.17 0.95 5.30
CA PHE A 234 8.64 0.51 6.63
C PHE A 234 8.50 1.58 7.73
N TYR A 235 8.67 2.86 7.39
CA TYR A 235 8.49 3.95 8.35
C TYR A 235 7.06 4.04 8.92
N VAL A 236 6.04 3.56 8.20
CA VAL A 236 4.66 3.47 8.72
C VAL A 236 4.60 2.47 9.86
N LEU A 237 5.33 1.35 9.75
CA LEU A 237 5.43 0.39 10.85
C LEU A 237 6.08 1.03 12.07
N ILE A 238 7.21 1.73 11.90
CA ILE A 238 7.89 2.44 12.99
C ILE A 238 6.93 3.43 13.67
N ALA A 239 6.18 4.22 12.88
CA ALA A 239 5.23 5.19 13.41
C ALA A 239 4.07 4.53 14.18
N LEU A 240 3.69 3.29 13.85
CA LEU A 240 2.65 2.54 14.56
C LEU A 240 3.12 1.93 15.89
N VAL A 241 4.40 1.61 16.04
CA VAL A 241 4.93 0.91 17.22
C VAL A 241 4.57 1.63 18.54
N PRO A 242 4.81 2.95 18.71
CA PRO A 242 4.43 3.64 19.95
C PRO A 242 2.94 3.54 20.26
N GLY A 243 2.09 3.65 19.24
CA GLY A 243 0.64 3.53 19.38
C GLY A 243 0.21 2.13 19.82
N ILE A 244 0.79 1.09 19.23
CA ILE A 244 0.51 -0.31 19.58
C ILE A 244 0.97 -0.62 21.01
N ILE A 245 2.19 -0.23 21.38
CA ILE A 245 2.71 -0.43 22.74
C ILE A 245 1.82 0.27 23.76
N THR A 246 1.48 1.54 23.50
CA THR A 246 0.60 2.31 24.38
C THR A 246 -0.77 1.63 24.52
N PHE A 247 -1.37 1.21 23.41
CA PHE A 247 -2.66 0.53 23.42
C PHE A 247 -2.62 -0.76 24.23
N LEU A 248 -1.64 -1.63 23.98
CA LEU A 248 -1.51 -2.91 24.70
C LEU A 248 -1.23 -2.70 26.19
N TRP A 249 -0.43 -1.68 26.53
CA TRP A 249 -0.14 -1.35 27.93
C TRP A 249 -1.39 -0.85 28.67
N ILE A 250 -2.17 0.06 28.06
CA ILE A 250 -3.42 0.54 28.62
C ILE A 250 -4.45 -0.58 28.74
N LYS A 251 -4.54 -1.46 27.73
CA LYS A 251 -5.47 -2.58 27.76
C LYS A 251 -5.19 -3.54 28.92
N LYS A 252 -3.90 -3.81 29.21
CA LYS A 252 -3.51 -4.68 30.33
C LYS A 252 -3.62 -3.98 31.68
N PHE A 253 -3.32 -2.69 31.73
CA PHE A 253 -3.34 -1.87 32.94
C PHE A 253 -4.02 -0.53 32.62
N PRO A 254 -5.30 -0.31 32.95
CA PRO A 254 -6.04 0.87 32.48
C PRO A 254 -5.66 2.19 33.18
N GLN A 255 -5.08 2.13 34.38
CA GLN A 255 -4.71 3.30 35.17
C GLN A 255 -3.64 4.16 34.48
N PHE A 256 -3.66 5.48 34.71
CA PHE A 256 -2.65 6.43 34.21
C PHE A 256 -2.44 6.41 32.69
N SER A 257 -3.52 6.28 31.92
CA SER A 257 -3.48 6.17 30.46
C SER A 257 -2.70 7.30 29.76
N ILE A 258 -2.88 8.55 30.20
CA ILE A 258 -2.16 9.71 29.65
C ILE A 258 -0.65 9.61 29.93
N ILE A 259 -0.26 9.23 31.14
CA ILE A 259 1.16 9.09 31.52
C ILE A 259 1.83 8.01 30.69
N LYS A 260 1.16 6.86 30.49
CA LYS A 260 1.67 5.78 29.63
C LYS A 260 1.85 6.23 28.18
N PHE A 261 0.86 6.94 27.63
CA PHE A 261 0.96 7.51 26.29
C PHE A 261 2.17 8.44 26.17
N VAL A 262 2.29 9.42 27.08
CA VAL A 262 3.40 10.39 27.08
C VAL A 262 4.74 9.69 27.25
N ALA A 263 4.86 8.78 28.21
CA ALA A 263 6.10 8.05 28.49
C ALA A 263 6.58 7.23 27.28
N VAL A 264 5.68 6.48 26.62
CA VAL A 264 6.03 5.70 25.42
C VAL A 264 6.48 6.63 24.29
N HIS A 265 5.77 7.71 24.01
CA HIS A 265 6.13 8.60 22.91
C HIS A 265 7.44 9.37 23.18
N LEU A 266 7.66 9.86 24.40
CA LEU A 266 8.91 10.49 24.80
C LEU A 266 10.10 9.53 24.70
N PHE A 267 9.91 8.27 25.10
CA PHE A 267 10.93 7.23 24.92
C PHE A 267 11.31 7.06 23.44
N PHE A 268 10.34 6.93 22.53
CA PHE A 268 10.64 6.80 21.11
C PHE A 268 11.28 8.06 20.50
N ILE A 269 10.86 9.26 20.93
CA ILE A 269 11.50 10.51 20.52
C ILE A 269 12.96 10.54 20.98
N ALA A 270 13.24 10.16 22.23
CA ALA A 270 14.60 10.08 22.76
C ALA A 270 15.46 9.05 22.00
N VAL A 271 14.90 7.88 21.69
CA VAL A 271 15.59 6.86 20.88
C VAL A 271 15.93 7.39 19.49
N ILE A 272 15.01 8.08 18.82
CA ILE A 272 15.29 8.68 17.50
C ILE A 272 16.37 9.77 17.61
N ALA A 273 16.32 10.60 18.66
CA ALA A 273 17.26 11.69 18.88
C ALA A 273 18.70 11.21 19.13
N VAL A 274 18.87 10.07 19.82
CA VAL A 274 20.20 9.48 20.10
C VAL A 274 20.81 8.80 18.85
N ASN A 275 20.03 8.56 17.79
CA ASN A 275 20.46 7.91 16.56
C ASN A 275 21.24 6.58 16.82
N PRO A 276 20.62 5.57 17.44
CA PRO A 276 21.27 4.33 17.84
C PRO A 276 21.76 3.46 16.67
N ILE A 277 21.41 3.81 15.43
CA ILE A 277 21.88 3.11 14.23
C ILE A 277 22.68 4.11 13.37
N PRO A 278 23.98 4.31 13.65
CA PRO A 278 24.79 5.34 12.99
C PRO A 278 24.80 5.24 11.46
N LYS A 279 24.64 4.02 10.93
CA LYS A 279 24.51 3.75 9.49
C LYS A 279 23.32 4.46 8.84
N TYR A 280 22.26 4.75 9.58
CA TYR A 280 21.07 5.45 9.11
C TYR A 280 20.93 6.79 9.86
N ASN A 281 21.89 7.69 9.66
CA ASN A 281 21.78 9.06 10.16
C ASN A 281 20.60 9.78 9.48
N PHE A 282 19.43 9.77 10.13
CA PHE A 282 18.20 10.30 9.57
C PHE A 282 18.30 11.80 9.24
N ALA A 283 19.03 12.58 10.03
CA ALA A 283 19.24 14.00 9.77
C ALA A 283 20.03 14.19 8.46
N GLU A 284 21.12 13.43 8.30
CA GLU A 284 21.95 13.47 7.09
C GLU A 284 21.20 12.98 5.85
N ILE A 285 20.48 11.85 5.95
CA ILE A 285 19.66 11.33 4.84
C ILE A 285 18.59 12.37 4.43
N THR A 286 18.01 13.08 5.40
CA THR A 286 17.01 14.13 5.11
C THR A 286 17.65 15.33 4.42
N ALA A 287 18.82 15.77 4.88
CA ALA A 287 19.59 16.84 4.26
C ALA A 287 20.03 16.49 2.83
N GLN A 288 20.52 15.26 2.62
CA GLN A 288 20.91 14.75 1.29
C GLN A 288 19.71 14.72 0.34
N LYS A 289 18.56 14.20 0.77
CA LYS A 289 17.33 14.22 -0.04
C LYS A 289 16.89 15.62 -0.43
N GLN A 290 16.98 16.56 0.50
CA GLN A 290 16.64 17.95 0.23
C GLN A 290 17.61 18.55 -0.80
N HIS A 291 18.91 18.33 -0.63
CA HIS A 291 19.93 18.80 -1.56
C HIS A 291 19.74 18.21 -2.97
N ASP A 292 19.52 16.90 -3.07
CA ASP A 292 19.26 16.22 -4.34
C ASP A 292 17.98 16.73 -5.02
N PHE A 293 16.94 17.04 -4.23
CA PHE A 293 15.70 17.62 -4.76
C PHE A 293 15.93 19.04 -5.31
N ILE A 294 16.66 19.88 -4.59
CA ILE A 294 17.01 21.24 -5.04
C ILE A 294 17.81 21.16 -6.35
N ASN A 295 18.87 20.33 -6.38
CA ASN A 295 19.70 20.14 -7.58
C ASN A 295 18.88 19.60 -8.78
N MET A 296 17.93 18.70 -8.53
CA MET A 296 17.04 18.18 -9.58
C MET A 296 16.14 19.27 -10.14
N VAL A 297 15.56 20.13 -9.29
CA VAL A 297 14.71 21.24 -9.72
C VAL A 297 15.53 22.29 -10.48
N GLU A 298 16.72 22.64 -10.02
CA GLU A 298 17.63 23.56 -10.72
C GLU A 298 18.03 23.02 -12.10
N ALA A 299 18.35 21.72 -12.19
CA ALA A 299 18.65 21.07 -13.47
C ALA A 299 17.46 21.11 -14.43
N MET A 300 16.22 20.94 -13.95
CA MET A 300 15.00 21.06 -14.78
C MET A 300 14.68 22.52 -15.15
N GLY A 301 14.91 23.46 -14.23
CA GLY A 301 14.72 24.90 -14.45
C GLY A 301 15.66 25.46 -15.52
N ASN A 302 16.92 25.02 -15.52
CA ASN A 302 17.91 25.39 -16.53
C ASN A 302 17.64 24.77 -17.90
N VAL A 303 16.85 23.69 -18.00
CA VAL A 303 16.43 23.12 -19.30
C VAL A 303 15.30 23.96 -19.92
N ASN A 304 14.46 24.61 -19.11
CA ASN A 304 13.40 25.50 -19.60
C ASN A 304 13.89 26.91 -20.00
N SER A 305 15.09 27.33 -19.58
CA SER A 305 15.69 28.61 -19.99
C SER A 305 16.42 28.56 -21.34
N TYR A 306 16.62 27.36 -21.92
CA TYR A 306 17.17 27.18 -23.27
C TYR A 306 16.09 27.17 -24.38
N TYR A 307 14.80 27.23 -24.01
CA TYR A 307 13.67 27.29 -24.94
C TYR A 307 12.94 28.65 -24.91
N GLN A 308 13.63 29.72 -24.54
CA GLN A 308 13.18 31.11 -24.78
C GLN A 308 14.01 31.76 -25.88
#